data_AF-A0A1Q3K2K8-F1
#
_entry.id   AF-A0A1Q3K2K8-F1
#
_cell.length_a   1.000
_cell.length_b   1.000
_cell.length_c   1.000
_cell.angle_alpha   90.00
_cell.angle_beta   90.00
_cell.angle_gamma   90.00
#
_symmetry.space_group_name_H-M   'P 1'
#
loop_
_entity.id
_entity.type
_entity.pdbx_description
1 polymer ?
#
loop_
_entity_poly.entity_id
_entity_poly.type
_entity_poly.pdbx_seq_one_letter_code
_entity_poly.pdbx_strand_id
1 'polypeptide(L)' 'MPAIAEIPSTALTHSARRGTDRPTCPVCADTMIAAEASAYMSDDVIGHLWTCDTCGYGFVTKHVVQRMACKQDIVRSHP' A
#
# COMPACT_ATOMS: atom_id res chain seq x y z
N MET A 1 -33.09 -29.58 3.48
CA MET A 1 -32.16 -29.16 2.40
C MET A 1 -31.17 -28.18 3.00
N PRO A 2 -29.86 -28.47 3.13
CA PRO A 2 -28.89 -27.49 3.59
C PRO A 2 -28.41 -26.64 2.39
N ALA A 3 -28.28 -25.33 2.59
CA ALA A 3 -27.69 -24.42 1.62
C ALA A 3 -26.17 -24.37 1.87
N ILE A 4 -25.40 -24.92 0.94
CA ILE A 4 -23.93 -24.80 0.95
C ILE A 4 -23.59 -23.49 0.23
N ALA A 5 -23.01 -22.54 0.96
CA ALA A 5 -22.43 -21.35 0.36
C ALA A 5 -21.00 -21.67 -0.09
N GLU A 6 -20.79 -21.72 -1.40
CA GLU A 6 -19.47 -21.89 -1.99
C GLU A 6 -18.72 -20.55 -1.88
N ILE A 7 -17.56 -20.56 -1.20
CA ILE A 7 -16.71 -19.39 -1.01
C ILE A 7 -15.83 -19.29 -2.26
N PRO A 8 -16.01 -18.30 -3.16
CA PRO A 8 -15.10 -18.14 -4.27
C PRO A 8 -13.73 -17.70 -3.73
N SER A 9 -12.72 -18.57 -3.87
CA SER A 9 -11.32 -18.20 -3.67
C SER A 9 -11.01 -16.99 -4.54
N THR A 10 -10.97 -15.83 -3.90
CA THR A 10 -10.58 -14.58 -4.55
C THR A 10 -9.08 -14.65 -4.77
N ALA A 11 -8.68 -15.23 -5.91
CA ALA A 11 -7.36 -15.02 -6.46
C ALA A 11 -7.21 -13.52 -6.67
N LEU A 12 -6.48 -12.85 -5.78
CA LEU A 12 -6.14 -11.44 -5.91
C LEU A 12 -5.29 -11.30 -7.17
N THR A 13 -5.97 -11.02 -8.29
CA THR A 13 -5.34 -10.75 -9.57
C THR A 13 -4.57 -9.45 -9.44
N HIS A 14 -3.28 -9.62 -9.20
CA HIS A 14 -2.29 -8.57 -9.18
C HIS A 14 -2.13 -7.99 -10.60
N SER A 15 -3.01 -7.09 -11.02
CA SER A 15 -2.80 -6.28 -12.23
C SER A 15 -3.75 -5.07 -12.31
N ALA A 16 -3.26 -3.89 -11.96
CA ALA A 16 -3.23 -2.72 -12.86
C ALA A 16 -2.63 -1.50 -12.15
N ARG A 17 -1.30 -1.31 -12.29
CA ARG A 17 -0.66 -0.01 -12.11
C ARG A 17 -1.24 0.96 -13.14
N ARG A 18 -2.19 1.80 -12.74
CA ARG A 18 -2.42 3.19 -13.19
C ARG A 18 -3.75 3.71 -12.61
N GLY A 19 -3.63 4.61 -11.63
CA GLY A 19 -4.74 5.36 -11.04
C GLY A 19 -4.98 4.96 -9.59
N THR A 20 -4.41 5.73 -8.65
CA THR A 20 -4.85 5.76 -7.23
C THR A 20 -5.15 4.39 -6.61
N ASP A 21 -4.15 3.51 -6.53
CA ASP A 21 -4.27 2.20 -5.89
C ASP A 21 -4.28 2.37 -4.37
N ARG A 22 -5.45 2.74 -3.88
CA ARG A 22 -5.68 2.84 -2.46
C ARG A 22 -5.98 1.43 -1.96
N PRO A 23 -5.24 0.89 -0.97
CA PRO A 23 -5.42 -0.49 -0.59
C PRO A 23 -6.85 -0.71 -0.07
N THR A 24 -7.39 -1.90 -0.32
CA THR A 24 -8.68 -2.30 0.24
C THR A 24 -8.46 -3.29 1.38
N CYS A 25 -9.31 -3.23 2.40
CA CYS A 25 -9.28 -4.20 3.47
C CYS A 25 -9.63 -5.59 2.91
N PRO A 26 -8.81 -6.62 3.11
CA PRO A 26 -9.08 -7.96 2.56
C PRO A 26 -10.28 -8.65 3.20
N VAL A 27 -10.81 -8.11 4.31
CA VAL A 27 -11.95 -8.67 5.04
C VAL A 27 -13.27 -8.07 4.58
N CYS A 28 -13.38 -6.73 4.57
CA CYS A 28 -14.64 -6.03 4.27
C CYS A 28 -14.65 -5.28 2.93
N ALA A 29 -13.55 -5.34 2.17
CA ALA A 29 -13.37 -4.61 0.91
C ALA A 29 -13.46 -3.08 1.02
N ASP A 30 -13.44 -2.53 2.23
CA ASP A 30 -13.45 -1.09 2.45
C ASP A 30 -12.13 -0.45 2.00
N THR A 31 -12.19 0.76 1.46
CA THR A 31 -11.04 1.42 0.83
C THR A 31 -10.27 2.26 1.85
N MET A 32 -9.00 1.93 2.08
CA MET A 32 -8.18 2.49 3.15
C MET A 32 -7.45 3.77 2.77
N ILE A 33 -7.72 4.90 3.46
CA ILE A 33 -7.24 6.21 3.00
C ILE A 33 -5.83 6.57 3.47
N ALA A 34 -5.46 6.17 4.69
CA ALA A 34 -4.18 6.49 5.28
C ALA A 34 -3.63 5.27 6.04
N ALA A 35 -2.32 5.05 5.91
CA ALA A 35 -1.62 4.10 6.75
C ALA A 35 -1.45 4.71 8.15
N GLU A 36 -1.56 3.88 9.18
CA GLU A 36 -1.35 4.31 10.57
C GLU A 36 0.13 4.60 10.83
N ALA A 37 1.01 3.82 10.21
CA ALA A 37 2.45 3.99 10.33
C ALA A 37 3.15 3.64 9.01
N SER A 38 4.26 4.33 8.75
CA SER A 38 5.15 4.05 7.63
C SER A 38 6.58 3.93 8.11
N ALA A 39 7.30 2.91 7.66
CA ALA A 39 8.70 2.67 8.02
C ALA A 39 9.55 2.44 6.78
N TYR A 40 10.66 3.17 6.68
CA TYR A 40 11.69 2.89 5.68
C TYR A 40 12.53 1.70 6.15
N MET A 41 12.53 0.64 5.35
CA MET A 41 13.26 -0.59 5.56
C MET A 41 14.52 -0.61 4.67
N SER A 42 15.34 -1.65 4.82
CA SER A 42 16.46 -1.92 3.91
C SER A 42 15.99 -2.07 2.46
N ASP A 43 16.92 -1.94 1.51
CA ASP A 43 16.68 -2.21 0.08
C ASP A 43 15.70 -1.25 -0.61
N ASP A 44 15.64 0.01 -0.16
CA ASP A 44 14.74 1.03 -0.73
C ASP A 44 13.27 0.58 -0.67
N VAL A 45 12.85 -0.07 0.43
CA VAL A 45 11.46 -0.49 0.64
C VAL A 45 10.82 0.33 1.74
N ILE A 46 9.60 0.83 1.52
CA ILE A 46 8.74 1.41 2.55
C ILE A 46 7.64 0.41 2.90
N GLY A 47 7.55 0.06 4.18
CA GLY A 47 6.43 -0.69 4.73
C GLY A 47 5.35 0.25 5.25
N HIS A 48 4.09 -0.01 4.91
CA HIS A 48 2.93 0.68 5.47
C HIS A 48 2.11 -0.27 6.32
N LEU A 49 1.80 0.13 7.55
CA LEU A 49 0.87 -0.56 8.44
C LEU A 49 -0.52 0.03 8.29
N TRP A 50 -1.50 -0.83 8.11
CA TRP A 50 -2.90 -0.51 7.92
C TRP A 50 -3.74 -1.20 8.99
N THR A 51 -4.68 -0.48 9.57
CA THR A 51 -5.77 -1.08 10.35
C THR A 51 -7.08 -0.53 9.81
N CYS A 52 -8.00 -1.43 9.45
CA CYS A 52 -9.29 -1.02 8.90
C CYS A 52 -10.18 -0.38 9.97
N ASP A 53 -10.64 0.84 9.75
CA ASP A 53 -11.55 1.55 10.66
C ASP A 53 -12.92 0.86 10.80
N THR A 54 -13.34 0.12 9.77
CA THR A 54 -14.66 -0.54 9.73
C THR A 54 -14.67 -1.90 10.43
N CYS A 55 -13.60 -2.69 10.31
CA CYS A 55 -13.57 -4.07 10.84
C CYS A 55 -12.41 -4.37 11.80
N GLY A 56 -11.49 -3.43 11.99
CA GLY A 56 -10.34 -3.57 12.89
C GLY A 56 -9.22 -4.49 12.38
N TYR A 57 -9.30 -4.99 11.14
CA TYR A 57 -8.27 -5.89 10.61
C TYR A 57 -6.98 -5.14 10.26
N GLY A 58 -5.87 -5.59 10.84
CA GLY A 58 -4.53 -5.05 10.64
C GLY A 58 -3.72 -5.82 9.59
N PHE A 59 -3.05 -5.11 8.66
CA PHE A 59 -2.16 -5.70 7.67
C PHE A 59 -1.05 -4.75 7.22
N VAL A 60 -0.06 -5.27 6.49
CA VAL A 60 1.08 -4.47 5.99
C VAL A 60 1.19 -4.54 4.46
N THR A 61 1.53 -3.42 3.83
CA THR A 61 1.93 -3.37 2.41
C THR A 61 3.39 -2.94 2.28
N LYS A 62 4.03 -3.32 1.17
CA LYS A 62 5.44 -2.98 0.88
C LYS A 62 5.53 -2.26 -0.46
N HIS A 63 6.23 -1.14 -0.48
CA HIS A 63 6.42 -0.32 -1.66
C HIS A 63 7.92 -0.11 -1.89
N VAL A 64 8.44 -0.64 -2.99
CA VAL A 64 9.82 -0.35 -3.43
C VAL A 64 9.84 1.07 -3.95
N VAL A 65 10.68 1.91 -3.35
CA VAL A 65 10.94 3.28 -3.80
C VAL A 65 12.15 3.30 -4.70
N GLN A 66 12.11 4.16 -5.72
CA GLN A 66 13.29 4.45 -6.52
C GLN A 66 13.95 5.71 -5.95
N ARG A 67 15.25 5.64 -5.66
CA ARG A 67 16.01 6.81 -5.22
C ARG A 67 16.03 7.84 -6.34
N MET A 68 15.32 8.94 -6.11
CA MET A 68 15.41 10.11 -6.97
C MET A 68 16.54 10.99 -6.45
N ALA A 69 17.61 11.16 -7.24
CA ALA A 69 18.65 12.12 -6.92
C ALA A 69 18.17 13.54 -7.25
N CYS A 70 18.20 14.44 -6.28
CA CYS A 70 18.09 15.87 -6.57
C CYS A 70 19.36 16.29 -7.32
N LYS A 71 19.25 16.70 -8.59
CA LYS A 71 20.35 17.34 -9.31
C LYS A 71 20.59 18.71 -8.68
N GLN A 72 21.48 18.78 -7.68
CA GLN A 72 21.93 20.02 -7.08
C GLN A 72 22.84 20.77 -8.08
N ASP A 73 22.23 21.47 -9.03
CA ASP A 73 22.94 22.39 -9.96
C ASP A 73 22.51 23.86 -9.78
N ILE A 74 21.84 24.17 -8.68
CA ILE A 74 21.42 25.54 -8.35
C ILE A 74 21.88 25.85 -6.93
N VAL A 75 22.61 26.96 -6.77
CA VAL A 75 23.26 27.48 -5.54
C VAL A 75 24.67 26.95 -5.25
N ARG A 76 25.58 27.11 -6.22
CA ARG A 76 26.99 27.39 -5.90
C ARG A 76 27.61 28.49 -6.76
N SER A 77 26.82 29.53 -7.03
CA SER A 77 27.31 30.78 -7.62
C SER A 77 26.79 31.95 -6.78
N HIS A 78 27.63 32.46 -5.87
CA HIS A 78 28.17 33.83 -5.90
C HIS A 78 29.26 33.97 -4.81
N PRO A 79 30.33 34.75 -5.08
CA PRO A 79 31.56 34.86 -4.27
C PRO A 79 31.36 35.61 -2.95
#